data_AF-A0A674BCE8-F1
#
_entry.id   AF-A0A674BCE8-F1
#
_cell.length_a   1.000
_cell.length_b   1.000
_cell.length_c   1.000
_cell.angle_alpha   90.00
_cell.angle_beta   90.00
_cell.angle_gamma   90.00
#
_symmetry.space_group_name_H-M   'P 1'
#
loop_
_entity.id
_entity.type
_entity.pdbx_description
1 polymer ?
#
loop_
_entity_poly.entity_id
_entity_poly.type
_entity_poly.pdbx_seq_one_letter_code
_entity_poly.pdbx_strand_id
1 'polypeptide(L)'
;NEPNIKAICDKLLPNNVINKFERDSITHRMLARADMARNLVDTVICKGNNASTLMIEALKQVDQYLYNEIERNLALGNHTGVQAGAQGAPGAPPSKAK
;
A
#
# COMPACT_ATOMS: atom_id res chain seq x y z
N ASN A 1 -9.72 13.87 6.19
CA ASN A 1 -9.79 12.41 5.98
C ASN A 1 -9.06 11.71 7.11
N GLU A 2 -9.82 11.23 8.10
CA GLU A 2 -9.31 10.54 9.29
C GLU A 2 -8.60 9.21 8.92
N PRO A 3 -7.73 8.68 9.79
CA PRO A 3 -7.05 7.41 9.55
C PRO A 3 -8.05 6.25 9.53
N ASN A 4 -8.15 5.58 8.39
CA ASN A 4 -9.03 4.45 8.18
C ASN A 4 -8.61 3.15 8.89
N ILE A 5 -7.54 3.20 9.69
CA ILE A 5 -6.97 2.03 10.38
C ILE A 5 -8.01 1.41 11.33
N LYS A 6 -8.78 2.23 12.05
CA LYS A 6 -9.84 1.75 12.93
C LYS A 6 -10.95 1.04 12.16
N ALA A 7 -11.40 1.61 11.04
CA ALA A 7 -12.42 0.99 10.20
C ALA A 7 -11.94 -0.32 9.56
N ILE A 8 -10.66 -0.39 9.17
CA ILE A 8 -10.06 -1.65 8.71
C ILE A 8 -10.09 -2.68 9.86
N CYS A 9 -9.68 -2.31 11.07
CA CYS A 9 -9.76 -3.20 12.24
C CYS A 9 -11.18 -3.68 12.52
N ASP A 10 -12.18 -2.78 12.45
CA ASP A 10 -13.58 -3.12 12.69
C ASP A 10 -14.16 -4.07 11.61
N LYS A 11 -13.60 -4.08 10.39
CA LYS A 11 -13.93 -5.08 9.35
C LYS A 11 -13.19 -6.41 9.52
N LEU A 12 -12.03 -6.41 10.17
CA LEU A 12 -11.23 -7.62 10.41
C LEU A 12 -11.71 -8.42 11.63
N LEU A 13 -12.34 -7.74 12.60
CA LEU A 13 -12.85 -8.36 13.82
C LEU A 13 -13.92 -9.44 13.57
N PRO A 14 -14.97 -9.24 12.73
CA PRO A 14 -16.00 -10.25 12.48
C PRO A 14 -15.47 -11.48 11.72
N ASN A 15 -14.39 -11.31 10.96
CA ASN A 15 -13.74 -12.37 10.21
C ASN A 15 -12.71 -13.16 11.04
N ASN A 16 -12.64 -12.92 12.36
CA ASN A 16 -11.67 -13.50 13.30
C ASN A 16 -10.20 -13.31 12.88
N VAL A 17 -9.91 -12.30 12.04
CA VAL A 17 -8.54 -11.99 11.64
C VAL A 17 -7.81 -11.36 12.81
N ILE A 18 -8.42 -10.37 13.46
CA ILE A 18 -7.92 -9.83 14.73
C ILE A 18 -8.96 -10.06 15.81
N ASN A 19 -8.51 -10.28 17.05
CA ASN A 19 -9.39 -10.33 18.20
C ASN A 19 -9.58 -8.93 18.82
N LYS A 20 -10.49 -8.83 19.79
CA LYS A 20 -10.81 -7.54 20.43
C LYS A 20 -9.60 -6.91 21.14
N PHE A 21 -8.76 -7.72 21.78
CA PHE A 21 -7.57 -7.25 22.48
C PHE A 21 -6.52 -6.71 21.50
N GLU A 22 -6.28 -7.42 20.39
CA GLU A 22 -5.40 -6.96 19.30
C GLU A 22 -5.93 -5.66 18.71
N ARG A 23 -7.23 -5.58 18.43
CA ARG A 23 -7.89 -4.38 17.90
C ARG A 23 -7.70 -3.17 18.82
N ASP A 24 -7.90 -3.33 20.12
CA ASP A 24 -7.73 -2.24 21.09
C ASP A 24 -6.24 -1.87 21.27
N SER A 25 -5.34 -2.83 21.16
CA SER A 25 -3.88 -2.59 21.19
C SER A 25 -3.38 -1.85 19.95
N ILE A 26 -3.85 -2.24 18.76
CA ILE A 26 -3.52 -1.60 17.48
C ILE A 26 -4.07 -0.18 17.42
N THR A 27 -5.28 0.05 17.95
CA THR A 27 -5.97 1.36 17.89
C THR A 27 -5.80 2.20 19.15
N HIS A 28 -4.81 1.87 19.98
CA HIS A 28 -4.58 2.53 21.26
C HIS A 28 -4.31 4.03 21.08
N ARG A 29 -4.99 4.86 21.90
CA ARG A 29 -4.99 6.33 21.76
C ARG A 29 -3.62 7.01 21.86
N MET A 30 -2.63 6.31 22.43
CA MET A 30 -1.27 6.82 22.59
C MET A 30 -0.35 6.52 21.40
N LEU A 31 -0.78 5.69 20.44
CA LEU A 31 0.02 5.36 19.27
C LEU A 31 -0.13 6.42 18.18
N ALA A 32 0.98 6.74 17.51
CA ALA A 32 0.94 7.54 16.30
C ALA A 32 0.30 6.72 15.16
N ARG A 33 -0.24 7.41 14.14
CA ARG A 33 -0.86 6.76 12.97
C ARG A 33 0.06 5.73 12.31
N ALA A 34 1.35 6.05 12.19
CA ALA A 34 2.34 5.16 11.60
C ALA A 34 2.55 3.89 12.43
N ASP A 35 2.58 4.01 13.76
CA ASP A 35 2.74 2.86 14.66
C ASP A 35 1.49 1.99 14.65
N MET A 36 0.29 2.58 14.62
CA MET A 36 -0.95 1.82 14.44
C MET A 36 -0.95 1.04 13.12
N ALA A 37 -0.51 1.65 12.03
CA ALA A 37 -0.43 1.00 10.72
C ALA A 37 0.58 -0.15 10.73
N ARG A 38 1.76 0.05 11.34
CA ARG A 38 2.78 -0.99 11.49
C ARG A 38 2.24 -2.17 12.30
N ASN A 39 1.68 -1.91 13.48
CA ASN A 39 1.12 -2.95 14.34
C ASN A 39 0.03 -3.76 13.63
N LEU A 40 -0.84 -3.10 12.85
CA LEU A 40 -1.87 -3.77 12.07
C LEU A 40 -1.26 -4.71 11.03
N VAL A 41 -0.31 -4.21 10.23
CA VAL A 41 0.36 -4.99 9.18
C VAL A 41 1.12 -6.17 9.79
N ASP A 42 1.90 -5.94 10.84
CA ASP A 42 2.67 -6.99 11.52
C ASP A 42 1.75 -8.08 12.07
N THR A 43 0.64 -7.69 12.71
CA THR A 43 -0.35 -8.64 13.25
C THR A 43 -0.95 -9.51 12.15
N VAL A 44 -1.31 -8.92 11.02
CA VAL A 44 -1.95 -9.64 9.91
C VAL A 44 -0.96 -10.54 9.18
N ILE A 45 0.29 -10.08 8.96
CA ILE A 45 1.35 -10.90 8.36
C ILE A 45 1.63 -12.14 9.21
N CYS A 46 1.74 -11.98 10.54
CA CYS A 46 1.97 -13.09 11.46
C CYS A 46 0.87 -14.16 11.43
N LYS A 47 -0.34 -13.81 11.00
CA LYS A 47 -1.48 -14.74 10.88
C LYS A 47 -1.54 -15.46 9.53
N GLY A 48 -0.78 -14.99 8.55
CA GLY A 48 -0.60 -15.64 7.25
C GLY A 48 -1.56 -15.17 6.16
N ASN A 49 -1.46 -15.84 5.01
CA ASN A 49 -1.99 -15.35 3.73
C ASN A 49 -3.50 -15.08 3.75
N ASN A 50 -4.31 -15.92 4.40
CA ASN A 50 -5.76 -15.72 4.48
C ASN A 50 -6.11 -14.41 5.20
N ALA A 51 -5.40 -14.09 6.27
CA ALA A 51 -5.56 -12.83 7.00
C ALA A 51 -5.15 -11.64 6.13
N SER A 52 -4.04 -11.77 5.41
CA SER A 52 -3.57 -10.73 4.47
C SER A 52 -4.58 -10.45 3.35
N THR A 53 -5.18 -11.49 2.76
CA THR A 53 -6.23 -11.34 1.74
C THR A 53 -7.43 -10.56 2.30
N LEU A 54 -7.90 -10.92 3.49
CA LEU A 54 -9.02 -10.21 4.14
C LEU A 54 -8.68 -8.77 4.49
N MET A 55 -7.42 -8.47 4.84
CA MET A 55 -6.96 -7.10 5.06
C MET A 55 -6.96 -6.27 3.77
N ILE A 56 -6.57 -6.87 2.64
CA ILE A 56 -6.62 -6.22 1.33
C ILE A 56 -8.08 -5.93 0.93
N GLU A 57 -8.99 -6.88 1.14
CA GLU A 57 -10.43 -6.68 0.89
C GLU A 57 -11.02 -5.58 1.79
N ALA A 58 -10.67 -5.60 3.08
CA ALA A 58 -11.08 -4.55 4.02
C ALA A 58 -10.56 -3.18 3.58
N LEU A 59 -9.28 -3.08 3.19
CA LEU A 59 -8.69 -1.86 2.67
C LEU A 59 -9.44 -1.35 1.43
N LYS A 60 -9.75 -2.21 0.46
CA LYS A 60 -10.50 -1.84 -0.75
C LYS A 60 -11.88 -1.28 -0.44
N GLN A 61 -12.60 -1.88 0.50
CA GLN A 61 -13.93 -1.42 0.91
C GLN A 61 -13.89 -0.08 1.66
N VAL A 62 -12.78 0.19 2.33
CA VAL A 62 -12.62 1.28 3.28
C VAL A 62 -12.00 2.51 2.61
N ASP A 63 -11.01 2.29 1.74
CA ASP A 63 -10.32 3.30 0.97
C ASP A 63 -9.92 2.72 -0.40
N GLN A 64 -10.85 2.81 -1.36
CA GLN A 64 -10.64 2.34 -2.71
C GLN A 64 -9.51 3.10 -3.44
N TYR A 65 -9.32 4.39 -3.13
CA TYR A 65 -8.27 5.19 -3.75
C TYR A 65 -6.88 4.69 -3.33
N LEU A 66 -6.67 4.48 -2.02
CA LEU A 66 -5.41 3.96 -1.51
C LEU A 66 -5.14 2.54 -2.01
N TYR A 67 -6.17 1.68 -2.08
CA TYR A 67 -6.05 0.35 -2.67
C TYR A 67 -5.53 0.41 -4.12
N ASN A 68 -6.17 1.23 -4.97
CA ASN A 68 -5.76 1.39 -6.36
C ASN A 68 -4.35 1.95 -6.49
N GLU A 69 -3.96 2.88 -5.62
CA GLU A 69 -2.62 3.47 -5.62
C GLU A 69 -1.55 2.43 -5.24
N ILE A 70 -1.83 1.58 -4.26
CA ILE A 70 -0.94 0.47 -3.88
C ILE A 70 -0.83 -0.54 -5.02
N GLU A 71 -1.95 -0.96 -5.63
CA GLU A 71 -1.92 -1.88 -6.78
C GLU A 71 -1.13 -1.32 -7.96
N ARG A 72 -1.35 -0.03 -8.28
CA ARG A 72 -0.58 0.65 -9.31
C ARG A 72 0.91 0.62 -8.98
N ASN A 73 1.30 0.97 -7.76
CA ASN A 73 2.70 0.99 -7.36
C ASN A 73 3.35 -0.41 -7.35
N LEU A 74 2.60 -1.45 -7.01
CA LEU A 74 3.05 -2.84 -7.13
C LEU A 74 3.21 -3.27 -8.61
N ALA A 75 2.29 -2.87 -9.49
CA ALA A 75 2.39 -3.14 -10.92
C ALA A 75 3.58 -2.43 -11.57
N LEU A 76 3.90 -1.22 -11.11
CA LEU A 76 5.09 -0.45 -11.52
C LEU A 76 6.39 -1.02 -10.90
N GLY A 77 6.34 -1.73 -9.79
CA GLY A 77 7.51 -2.43 -9.22
C GLY A 77 8.05 -3.56 -10.11
N ASN A 78 7.22 -4.09 -11.02
CA ASN A 78 7.58 -5.23 -11.88
C ASN A 78 8.08 -4.80 -13.28
N HIS A 79 8.04 -3.51 -13.64
CA HIS A 79 8.44 -3.02 -14.98
C HIS A 79 9.78 -2.27 -15.04
N THR A 80 10.54 -2.16 -13.93
CA THR A 80 11.85 -1.49 -13.88
C THR A 80 13.03 -2.42 -14.20
N GLY A 81 12.77 -3.56 -14.83
CA GLY A 81 13.77 -4.46 -15.40
C GLY A 81 13.69 -4.54 -16.92
N VAL A 82 13.90 -3.42 -17.63
CA VAL A 82 14.45 -3.28 -19.01
C VAL A 82 14.08 -1.89 -19.53
N GLN A 83 15.02 -0.95 -19.41
CA GLN A 83 15.34 0.00 -20.46
C GLN A 83 16.75 0.55 -20.18
N ALA A 84 17.73 -0.35 -20.33
CA ALA A 84 19.11 0.06 -20.52
C ALA A 84 19.27 0.59 -21.95
N GLY A 85 19.42 1.91 -22.06
CA GLY A 85 20.22 2.63 -23.06
C GLY A 85 20.03 2.29 -24.55
N ALA A 86 19.25 3.11 -25.25
CA ALA A 86 19.54 3.45 -26.65
C ALA A 86 18.90 4.80 -27.01
N GLN A 87 19.47 5.91 -26.52
CA GLN A 87 19.24 7.24 -27.11
C GLN A 87 20.59 7.95 -27.28
N GLY A 88 21.28 7.58 -28.36
CA GLY A 88 22.40 8.36 -28.91
C GLY A 88 21.88 9.25 -30.04
N ALA A 89 21.71 10.54 -29.73
CA ALA A 89 21.74 11.75 -30.58
C ALA A 89 21.19 11.71 -32.03
N PRO A 90 20.21 12.58 -32.37
CA PRO A 90 20.10 13.14 -33.71
C PRO A 90 21.07 14.33 -33.85
N GLY A 91 22.05 14.19 -34.74
CA GLY A 91 23.02 15.22 -35.08
C GLY A 91 22.39 16.48 -35.67
N ALA A 92 22.87 17.64 -35.23
CA ALA A 92 22.59 18.93 -35.84
C ALA A 92 23.35 19.09 -37.17
N PRO A 93 22.76 19.71 -38.21
CA PRO A 93 23.52 20.35 -39.28
C PRO A 93 23.62 21.88 -39.04
N PRO A 94 24.80 22.50 -39.26
CA PRO A 94 24.95 23.95 -39.17
C PRO A 94 24.35 24.70 -40.38
N SER A 95 23.74 25.84 -40.07
CA SER A 95 23.14 26.82 -40.98
C SER A 95 24.08 27.29 -42.09
N LYS A 96 23.57 27.37 -43.32
CA LYS A 96 24.19 28.15 -44.41
C LYS A 96 23.76 29.62 -44.28
N ALA A 97 24.70 30.50 -43.96
CA ALA A 97 24.52 31.94 -44.15
C ALA A 97 24.69 32.28 -45.65
N LYS A 98 23.77 33.09 -46.17
CA LYS A 98 23.87 33.78 -47.46
C LYS A 98 24.32 35.21 -47.21
#